data_AF-A0A940FLN7-F1
#
_entry.id   AF-A0A940FLN7-F1
#
_cell.length_a   1.000
_cell.length_b   1.000
_cell.length_c   1.000
_cell.angle_alpha   90.00
_cell.angle_beta   90.00
_cell.angle_gamma   90.00
#
_symmetry.space_group_name_H-M   'P 1'
#
loop_
_entity.id
_entity.type
_entity.pdbx_description
1 polymer ?
#
loop_
_entity_poly.entity_id
_entity_poly.type
_entity_poly.pdbx_seq_one_letter_code
_entity_poly.pdbx_strand_id
1 'polypeptide(L)'
;MSEFTAEFIGTMFLILLGSGVVANVVLQGTKGNNSGWMVITTGWALAVFVGVVIAGPYSGAHLNPAVSLALAIAGKFAWAKVGVYIIAQLLGAFVGACITWLVYRDHFNNTADAKMKFAVFSTTPAIHNPVFNLLSEIVGTFVLIFVVFYFTDAEIREPKTPIGLGSLG
;
A
#
# COMPACT_ATOMS: atom_id res chain seq x y z
N MET A 1 -10.69 -15.79 -7.78
CA MET A 1 -11.08 -14.73 -6.83
C MET A 1 -11.74 -13.61 -7.63
N SER A 2 -12.74 -12.90 -7.10
CA SER A 2 -13.31 -11.73 -7.80
C SER A 2 -12.32 -10.55 -7.75
N GLU A 3 -12.42 -9.60 -8.68
CA GLU A 3 -11.63 -8.36 -8.67
C GLU A 3 -11.77 -7.61 -7.34
N PHE A 4 -12.99 -7.50 -6.82
CA PHE A 4 -13.27 -6.89 -5.51
C PHE A 4 -12.53 -7.60 -4.38
N THR A 5 -12.63 -8.93 -4.31
CA THR A 5 -11.95 -9.71 -3.26
C THR A 5 -10.43 -9.60 -3.37
N ALA A 6 -9.89 -9.56 -4.59
CA ALA A 6 -8.47 -9.41 -4.82
C ALA A 6 -7.94 -8.05 -4.36
N GLU A 7 -8.61 -6.96 -4.72
CA GLU A 7 -8.27 -5.61 -4.26
C GLU A 7 -8.41 -5.48 -2.74
N PHE A 8 -9.46 -6.06 -2.16
CA PHE A 8 -9.66 -6.07 -0.71
C PHE A 8 -8.52 -6.79 0.02
N ILE A 9 -8.20 -8.04 -0.36
CA ILE A 9 -7.15 -8.82 0.31
C ILE A 9 -5.77 -8.22 0.04
N GLY A 10 -5.50 -7.80 -1.20
CA GLY A 10 -4.23 -7.17 -1.56
C GLY A 10 -3.97 -5.89 -0.75
N THR A 11 -4.96 -4.99 -0.66
CA THR A 11 -4.81 -3.75 0.13
C THR A 11 -4.80 -4.04 1.64
N MET A 12 -5.52 -5.06 2.12
CA MET A 12 -5.45 -5.50 3.52
C MET A 12 -4.03 -5.92 3.91
N PHE A 13 -3.37 -6.74 3.09
CA PHE A 13 -1.98 -7.16 3.35
C PHE A 13 -1.00 -6.00 3.21
N LEU A 14 -1.20 -5.14 2.20
CA LEU A 14 -0.40 -3.94 2.02
C LEU A 14 -0.42 -3.07 3.28
N ILE A 15 -1.59 -2.79 3.85
CA ILE A 15 -1.72 -1.95 5.06
C ILE A 15 -1.29 -2.71 6.31
N LEU A 16 -1.61 -4.00 6.44
CA LEU A 16 -1.16 -4.81 7.57
C LEU A 16 0.38 -4.77 7.72
N LEU A 17 1.09 -4.98 6.61
CA LEU A 17 2.55 -5.01 6.61
C LEU A 17 3.17 -3.61 6.65
N GLY A 18 2.62 -2.66 5.88
CA GLY A 18 3.08 -1.27 5.85
C GLY A 18 2.91 -0.56 7.19
N SER A 19 1.69 -0.57 7.74
CA SER A 19 1.46 -0.04 9.09
C SER A 19 2.17 -0.88 10.16
N GLY A 20 2.30 -2.19 9.97
CA GLY A 20 3.03 -3.07 10.87
C GLY A 20 4.50 -2.68 11.02
N VAL A 21 5.20 -2.36 9.93
CA VAL A 21 6.60 -1.90 10.02
C VAL A 21 6.70 -0.53 10.70
N VAL A 22 5.74 0.37 10.46
CA VAL A 22 5.70 1.66 11.16
C VAL A 22 5.47 1.43 12.64
N ALA A 23 4.48 0.63 13.03
CA ALA A 23 4.21 0.26 14.42
C ALA A 23 5.44 -0.32 15.11
N ASN A 24 6.15 -1.22 14.43
CA ASN A 24 7.39 -1.81 14.93
C ASN A 24 8.49 -0.77 15.16
N VAL A 25 8.57 0.29 14.36
CA VAL A 25 9.63 1.29 14.48
C VAL A 25 9.27 2.40 15.45
N VAL A 26 8.01 2.84 15.50
CA VAL A 26 7.62 4.07 16.22
C VAL A 26 7.01 3.82 17.60
N LEU A 27 6.42 2.65 17.85
CA LEU A 27 5.81 2.35 19.15
C LEU A 27 6.87 1.93 20.18
N GLN A 28 6.66 2.31 21.43
CA GLN A 28 7.58 2.02 22.52
C GLN A 28 7.55 0.54 22.92
N GLY A 29 8.74 0.00 23.19
CA GLY A 29 8.93 -1.37 23.67
C GLY A 29 8.88 -2.45 22.58
N THR A 30 8.68 -2.08 21.32
CA THR A 30 8.90 -3.02 20.20
C THR A 30 10.39 -3.29 20.04
N LYS A 31 10.75 -4.46 19.51
CA LYS A 31 12.17 -4.80 19.26
C LYS A 31 12.79 -3.97 18.14
N GLY A 32 11.97 -3.45 17.23
CA GLY A 32 12.41 -2.55 16.17
C GLY A 32 12.33 -1.07 16.53
N ASN A 33 12.01 -0.71 17.78
CA ASN A 33 11.82 0.69 18.14
C ASN A 33 13.07 1.53 17.80
N ASN A 34 12.86 2.67 17.16
CA ASN A 34 13.91 3.58 16.71
C ASN A 34 14.91 2.98 15.70
N SER A 35 14.53 1.94 14.95
CA SER A 35 15.38 1.36 13.87
C SER A 35 15.50 2.24 12.62
N GLY A 36 14.80 3.37 12.58
CA GLY A 36 14.99 4.42 11.57
C GLY A 36 14.20 4.26 10.27
N TRP A 37 14.34 5.27 9.41
CA TRP A 37 13.53 5.44 8.19
C TRP A 37 13.74 4.33 7.15
N MET A 38 14.96 3.79 7.02
CA MET A 38 15.25 2.75 6.03
C MET A 38 14.46 1.45 6.26
N VAL A 39 14.22 1.10 7.52
CA VAL A 39 13.40 -0.07 7.87
C VAL A 39 11.94 0.17 7.44
N ILE A 40 11.42 1.38 7.69
CA ILE A 40 10.06 1.76 7.30
C ILE A 40 9.90 1.70 5.77
N THR A 41 10.77 2.36 5.00
CA THR A 41 10.61 2.41 3.54
C THR A 41 10.83 1.07 2.87
N THR A 42 11.78 0.26 3.36
CA THR A 42 11.97 -1.11 2.86
C THR A 42 10.75 -1.98 3.18
N GLY A 43 10.23 -1.91 4.40
CA GLY A 43 9.04 -2.67 4.79
C GLY A 43 7.79 -2.30 3.98
N TRP A 44 7.58 -1.01 3.71
CA TRP A 44 6.51 -0.53 2.83
C TRP A 44 6.67 -1.03 1.39
N ALA A 45 7.88 -0.98 0.83
CA ALA A 45 8.13 -1.48 -0.52
C ALA A 45 7.80 -2.99 -0.64
N LEU A 46 8.19 -3.79 0.35
CA LEU A 46 7.85 -5.22 0.42
C LEU A 46 6.35 -5.45 0.65
N ALA A 47 5.68 -4.60 1.43
CA ALA A 47 4.23 -4.67 1.64
C ALA A 47 3.46 -4.45 0.33
N VAL A 48 3.86 -3.46 -0.47
CA VAL A 48 3.30 -3.24 -1.82
C VAL A 48 3.54 -4.46 -2.70
N PHE A 49 4.75 -5.01 -2.71
CA PHE A 49 5.07 -6.21 -3.49
C PHE A 49 4.17 -7.41 -3.12
N VAL A 50 3.98 -7.68 -1.81
CA VAL A 50 3.09 -8.75 -1.35
C VAL A 50 1.65 -8.52 -1.82
N GLY A 51 1.14 -7.28 -1.68
CA GLY A 51 -0.18 -6.94 -2.18
C GLY A 51 -0.33 -7.22 -3.68
N VAL A 52 0.67 -6.84 -4.48
CA VAL A 52 0.70 -7.05 -5.93
C VAL A 52 0.73 -8.54 -6.28
N VAL A 53 1.53 -9.34 -5.58
CA VAL A 53 1.58 -10.80 -5.77
C VAL A 53 0.21 -11.45 -5.51
N ILE A 54 -0.50 -11.00 -4.48
CA ILE A 54 -1.82 -11.52 -4.13
C ILE A 54 -2.88 -11.14 -5.17
N ALA A 55 -2.95 -9.86 -5.52
CA ALA A 55 -4.06 -9.33 -6.32
C ALA A 55 -3.82 -9.38 -7.85
N GLY A 56 -2.55 -9.41 -8.27
CA GLY A 56 -2.12 -9.29 -9.66
C GLY A 56 -2.83 -10.26 -10.62
N PRO A 57 -2.88 -11.57 -10.32
CA PRO A 57 -3.55 -12.56 -11.18
C PRO A 57 -5.05 -12.38 -11.36
N TYR A 58 -5.71 -11.54 -10.54
CA TYR A 58 -7.17 -11.46 -10.47
C TYR A 58 -7.74 -10.07 -10.78
N SER A 59 -7.07 -9.00 -10.36
CA SER A 59 -7.57 -7.61 -10.52
C SER A 59 -6.63 -6.69 -11.30
N GLY A 60 -5.42 -7.15 -11.62
CA GLY A 60 -4.33 -6.29 -12.09
C GLY A 60 -3.61 -5.54 -10.97
N ALA A 61 -3.96 -5.81 -9.69
CA ALA A 61 -3.36 -5.23 -8.49
C ALA A 61 -3.26 -3.69 -8.52
N HIS A 62 -4.40 -3.01 -8.56
CA HIS A 62 -4.39 -1.55 -8.47
C HIS A 62 -3.99 -1.11 -7.06
N LEU A 63 -4.65 -1.68 -6.05
CA LEU A 63 -4.42 -1.53 -4.61
C LEU A 63 -4.43 -0.08 -4.09
N ASN A 64 -4.78 0.87 -4.96
CA ASN A 64 -4.65 2.30 -4.78
C ASN A 64 -5.72 3.01 -5.65
N PRO A 65 -6.52 3.92 -5.05
CA PRO A 65 -7.51 4.71 -5.79
C PRO A 65 -6.91 5.56 -6.91
N ALA A 66 -5.73 6.16 -6.70
CA ALA A 66 -5.05 6.98 -7.70
C ALA A 66 -4.62 6.16 -8.92
N VAL A 67 -4.15 4.93 -8.71
CA VAL A 67 -3.82 3.99 -9.81
C VAL A 67 -5.07 3.62 -10.59
N SER A 68 -6.17 3.30 -9.89
CA SER A 68 -7.45 2.94 -10.52
C SER A 68 -8.00 4.08 -11.38
N LEU A 69 -7.92 5.32 -10.88
CA LEU A 69 -8.32 6.52 -11.61
C LEU A 69 -7.39 6.80 -12.79
N ALA A 70 -6.07 6.72 -12.61
CA ALA A 70 -5.10 6.98 -13.68
C ALA A 70 -5.28 6.00 -14.85
N LEU A 71 -5.46 4.71 -14.57
CA LEU A 71 -5.71 3.70 -15.60
C LEU A 71 -7.04 3.94 -16.32
N ALA A 72 -8.09 4.39 -15.62
CA ALA A 72 -9.37 4.72 -16.23
C ALA A 72 -9.29 5.97 -17.13
N ILE A 73 -8.59 7.01 -16.67
CA ILE A 73 -8.33 8.24 -17.45
C ILE A 73 -7.53 7.91 -18.72
N ALA A 74 -6.54 7.01 -18.62
CA ALA A 74 -5.74 6.57 -19.75
C ALA A 74 -6.45 5.56 -20.68
N GLY A 75 -7.72 5.22 -20.42
CA GLY A 75 -8.48 4.26 -21.23
C GLY A 75 -8.02 2.80 -21.07
N LYS A 76 -7.17 2.49 -20.08
CA LYS A 76 -6.67 1.14 -19.78
C LYS A 76 -7.54 0.38 -18.76
N PHE A 77 -8.56 1.03 -18.19
CA PHE A 77 -9.46 0.43 -17.21
C PHE A 77 -10.89 0.96 -17.33
N ALA A 78 -11.89 0.11 -17.10
CA ALA A 78 -13.29 0.47 -17.26
C ALA A 78 -13.76 1.40 -16.13
N TRP A 79 -14.25 2.60 -16.47
CA TRP A 79 -14.78 3.58 -15.50
C TRP A 79 -15.85 3.02 -14.56
N ALA A 80 -16.71 2.12 -15.06
CA ALA A 80 -17.75 1.48 -14.26
C ALA A 80 -17.22 0.65 -13.09
N LYS A 81 -15.95 0.20 -13.15
CA LYS A 81 -15.31 -0.62 -12.11
C LYS A 81 -14.53 0.20 -11.08
N VAL A 82 -14.24 1.48 -11.35
CA VAL A 82 -13.43 2.34 -10.47
C VAL A 82 -14.01 2.42 -9.07
N GLY A 83 -15.32 2.67 -8.94
CA GLY A 83 -15.98 2.74 -7.64
C GLY A 83 -15.86 1.45 -6.83
N VAL A 84 -16.02 0.29 -7.51
CA VAL A 84 -15.91 -1.04 -6.89
C VAL A 84 -14.50 -1.29 -6.34
N TYR A 85 -13.47 -0.92 -7.11
CA TYR A 85 -12.07 -1.05 -6.70
C TYR A 85 -11.75 -0.15 -5.50
N ILE A 86 -12.17 1.13 -5.54
CA ILE A 86 -11.93 2.07 -4.44
C ILE A 86 -12.59 1.59 -3.14
N ILE A 87 -13.84 1.10 -3.22
CA ILE A 87 -14.53 0.56 -2.04
C ILE A 87 -13.78 -0.68 -1.49
N ALA A 88 -13.37 -1.60 -2.36
CA ALA A 88 -12.60 -2.78 -1.96
C ALA A 88 -11.29 -2.40 -1.26
N GLN A 89 -10.53 -1.47 -1.84
CA GLN A 89 -9.26 -0.98 -1.31
C GLN A 89 -9.44 -0.31 0.05
N LEU A 90 -10.43 0.57 0.20
CA LEU A 90 -10.71 1.26 1.47
C LEU A 90 -11.11 0.28 2.58
N LEU A 91 -11.97 -0.70 2.26
CA LEU A 91 -12.37 -1.73 3.23
C LEU A 91 -11.20 -2.64 3.59
N GLY A 92 -10.38 -3.03 2.61
CA GLY A 92 -9.17 -3.82 2.83
C GLY A 92 -8.18 -3.07 3.73
N ALA A 93 -7.92 -1.80 3.42
CA ALA A 93 -7.06 -0.93 4.22
C ALA A 93 -7.55 -0.79 5.66
N PHE A 94 -8.86 -0.57 5.85
CA PHE A 94 -9.46 -0.47 7.18
C PHE A 94 -9.25 -1.76 8.00
N VAL A 95 -9.52 -2.93 7.40
CA VAL A 95 -9.31 -4.22 8.08
C VAL A 95 -7.83 -4.45 8.38
N GLY A 96 -6.94 -4.16 7.43
CA GLY A 96 -5.49 -4.25 7.65
C GLY A 96 -5.02 -3.39 8.82
N ALA A 97 -5.52 -2.16 8.93
CA ALA A 97 -5.22 -1.26 10.04
C ALA A 97 -5.75 -1.79 11.39
N CYS A 98 -6.98 -2.33 11.42
CA CYS A 98 -7.52 -2.96 12.63
C CYS A 98 -6.67 -4.13 13.10
N ILE A 99 -6.22 -4.99 12.18
CA ILE A 99 -5.34 -6.12 12.52
C ILE A 99 -4.00 -5.61 13.05
N THR A 100 -3.39 -4.60 12.43
CA THR A 100 -2.16 -3.98 12.95
C THR A 100 -2.34 -3.45 14.37
N TRP A 101 -3.46 -2.76 14.65
CA TRP A 101 -3.77 -2.29 16.00
C TRP A 101 -3.88 -3.45 17.00
N LEU A 102 -4.57 -4.54 16.63
CA LEU A 102 -4.72 -5.72 17.47
C LEU A 102 -3.37 -6.38 17.79
N VAL A 103 -2.52 -6.57 16.77
CA VAL A 103 -1.20 -7.19 16.92
C VAL A 103 -0.27 -6.37 17.82
N TYR A 104 -0.33 -5.04 17.74
CA TYR A 104 0.51 -4.13 18.51
C TYR A 104 -0.20 -3.52 19.72
N ARG A 105 -1.36 -4.06 20.15
CA ARG A 105 -2.24 -3.44 21.15
C ARG A 105 -1.52 -3.03 22.42
N ASP A 106 -0.66 -3.89 22.95
CA ASP A 106 0.06 -3.61 24.20
C ASP A 106 1.14 -2.53 24.01
N HIS A 107 1.80 -2.49 22.85
CA HIS A 107 2.73 -1.41 22.48
C HIS A 107 2.00 -0.07 22.28
N PHE A 108 0.78 -0.10 21.73
CA PHE A 108 -0.09 1.08 21.65
C PHE A 108 -0.49 1.58 23.04
N ASN A 109 -0.79 0.67 23.99
CA ASN A 109 -1.11 1.04 25.36
C ASN A 109 0.09 1.60 26.11
N ASN A 110 1.28 1.04 25.88
CA ASN A 110 2.52 1.45 26.52
C ASN A 110 3.07 2.79 25.98
N THR A 111 2.82 3.09 24.70
CA THR A 111 3.26 4.36 24.09
C THR A 111 2.39 5.51 24.59
N ALA A 112 2.96 6.55 25.18
CA ALA A 112 2.18 7.72 25.63
C ALA A 112 1.89 8.73 24.50
N ASP A 113 2.83 8.89 23.56
CA ASP A 113 2.75 9.90 22.51
C ASP A 113 1.68 9.56 21.46
N ALA A 114 0.63 10.38 21.42
CA ALA A 114 -0.46 10.24 20.46
C ALA A 114 -0.01 10.42 19.01
N LYS A 115 1.03 11.23 18.74
CA LYS A 115 1.57 11.41 17.38
C LYS A 115 2.22 10.14 16.87
N MET A 116 2.94 9.41 17.73
CA MET A 116 3.55 8.13 17.37
C MET A 116 2.50 7.07 17.09
N LYS A 117 1.39 7.04 17.85
CA LYS A 117 0.26 6.15 17.55
C LYS A 117 -0.41 6.50 16.23
N PHE A 118 -0.61 7.79 15.98
CA PHE A 118 -1.23 8.29 14.75
C PHE A 118 -0.39 7.96 13.51
N ALA A 119 0.94 8.11 13.61
CA ALA A 119 1.87 7.86 12.52
C ALA A 119 1.80 6.42 11.96
N VAL A 120 1.32 5.45 12.75
CA VAL A 120 1.12 4.07 12.28
C VAL A 120 0.06 3.97 11.19
N PHE A 121 -0.95 4.83 11.21
CA PHE A 121 -2.14 4.70 10.37
C PHE A 121 -2.26 5.78 9.30
N SER A 122 -1.55 6.91 9.45
CA SER A 122 -1.68 8.05 8.55
C SER A 122 -0.41 8.88 8.50
N THR A 123 -0.26 9.64 7.41
CA THR A 123 0.87 10.53 7.17
C THR A 123 0.53 11.95 7.62
N THR A 124 1.51 12.63 8.24
CA THR A 124 1.43 14.05 8.56
C THR A 124 2.64 14.78 8.02
N PRO A 125 2.50 16.03 7.55
CA PRO A 125 3.63 16.79 7.08
C PRO A 125 4.61 17.11 8.22
N ALA A 126 5.91 16.98 7.97
CA ALA A 126 6.93 17.37 8.93
C ALA A 126 6.94 18.89 9.18
N ILE A 127 6.69 19.67 8.13
CA ILE A 127 6.49 21.13 8.17
C ILE A 127 5.16 21.42 7.49
N HIS A 128 4.24 22.06 8.23
CA HIS A 128 2.92 22.38 7.71
C HIS A 128 2.99 23.56 6.73
N ASN A 129 2.83 23.25 5.45
CA ASN A 129 2.68 24.22 4.37
C ASN A 129 1.78 23.59 3.29
N PRO A 130 0.46 23.81 3.33
CA PRO A 130 -0.50 23.07 2.51
C PRO A 130 -0.21 23.08 1.01
N VAL A 131 0.30 24.19 0.47
CA VAL A 131 0.62 24.31 -0.96
C VAL A 131 1.79 23.39 -1.33
N PHE A 132 2.89 23.45 -0.57
CA PHE A 132 4.06 22.62 -0.84
C PHE A 132 3.86 21.16 -0.44
N ASN A 133 3.03 20.88 0.58
CA ASN A 133 2.66 19.52 0.95
C ASN A 133 1.77 18.88 -0.14
N LEU A 134 0.84 19.64 -0.74
CA LEU A 134 0.07 19.17 -1.90
C LEU A 134 0.99 18.91 -3.09
N LEU A 135 1.91 19.84 -3.38
CA LEU A 135 2.88 19.67 -4.46
C LEU A 135 3.73 18.40 -4.27
N SER A 136 4.18 18.10 -3.06
CA SER A 136 4.96 16.88 -2.79
C SER A 136 4.15 15.60 -3.05
N GLU A 137 2.87 15.56 -2.68
CA GLU A 137 2.00 14.40 -2.95
C GLU A 137 1.71 14.24 -4.44
N ILE A 138 1.52 15.35 -5.17
CA ILE A 138 1.36 15.34 -6.63
C ILE A 138 2.60 14.75 -7.30
N VAL A 139 3.80 15.23 -6.94
CA VAL A 139 5.05 14.76 -7.53
C VAL A 139 5.31 13.30 -7.18
N GLY A 140 5.13 12.90 -5.92
CA GLY A 140 5.31 11.51 -5.49
C GLY A 140 4.35 10.55 -6.19
N THR A 141 3.07 10.92 -6.29
CA THR A 141 2.06 10.12 -7.00
C THR A 141 2.33 10.09 -8.50
N PHE A 142 2.77 11.20 -9.10
CA PHE A 142 3.16 11.22 -10.51
C PHE A 142 4.27 10.22 -10.81
N VAL A 143 5.33 10.19 -9.98
CA VAL A 143 6.43 9.21 -10.15
C VAL A 143 5.91 7.77 -10.04
N LEU A 144 5.05 7.49 -9.06
CA LEU A 144 4.41 6.18 -8.92
C LEU A 144 3.62 5.79 -10.18
N ILE A 145 2.72 6.65 -10.64
CA ILE A 145 1.85 6.38 -11.79
C ILE A 145 2.66 6.25 -13.08
N PHE A 146 3.66 7.10 -13.27
CA PHE A 146 4.57 7.03 -14.42
C PHE A 146 5.24 5.66 -14.49
N VAL A 147 5.78 5.18 -13.37
CA VAL A 147 6.41 3.86 -13.28
C VAL A 147 5.40 2.72 -13.49
N VAL A 148 4.18 2.82 -12.94
CA VAL A 148 3.11 1.84 -13.18
C VAL A 148 2.80 1.72 -14.67
N PHE A 149 2.65 2.85 -15.39
CA PHE A 149 2.39 2.79 -16.83
C PHE A 149 3.53 2.12 -17.62
N TYR A 150 4.78 2.34 -17.24
CA TYR A 150 5.94 1.71 -17.89
C TYR A 150 6.11 0.23 -17.53
N PHE A 151 5.75 -0.19 -16.31
CA PHE A 151 5.80 -1.60 -15.93
C PHE A 151 4.66 -2.43 -16.56
N THR A 152 3.57 -1.79 -16.99
CA THR A 152 2.42 -2.50 -17.57
C THR A 152 2.62 -3.02 -19.01
N ASP A 153 3.78 -2.82 -19.64
CA ASP A 153 4.12 -3.44 -20.94
C ASP A 153 4.56 -4.92 -20.81
N ALA A 154 4.05 -5.65 -19.82
CA ALA A 154 4.22 -7.09 -19.74
C ALA A 154 3.27 -7.79 -20.72
N GLU A 155 3.72 -7.97 -21.96
CA GLU A 155 3.02 -8.76 -22.98
C GLU A 155 2.80 -10.21 -22.53
N ILE A 156 1.60 -10.75 -22.74
CA ILE A 156 1.39 -12.20 -22.78
C ILE A 156 1.80 -12.67 -24.19
N ARG A 157 3.05 -13.11 -24.33
CA ARG A 157 3.44 -14.01 -25.42
C ARG A 157 3.51 -15.44 -24.89
N GLU A 158 2.72 -16.32 -25.48
CA GLU A 158 2.96 -17.76 -25.42
C GLU A 158 4.37 -18.04 -26.00
N PRO A 159 5.25 -18.84 -25.35
CA PRO A 159 5.01 -19.71 -24.21
C PRO A 159 5.42 -19.11 -22.85
N LYS A 160 4.70 -19.55 -21.82
CA LYS A 160 4.71 -19.06 -20.43
C LYS A 160 6.06 -19.27 -19.71
N THR A 161 6.79 -18.18 -19.48
CA THR A 161 7.74 -18.09 -18.38
C THR A 161 7.34 -16.91 -17.50
N PRO A 162 6.85 -17.13 -16.27
CA PRO A 162 6.64 -16.04 -15.32
C PRO A 162 7.98 -15.40 -15.00
N ILE A 163 8.16 -14.12 -15.35
CA ILE A 163 9.31 -13.33 -14.89
C ILE A 163 8.82 -12.43 -13.75
N GLY A 164 9.28 -12.75 -12.55
CA GLY A 164 9.10 -12.01 -11.31
C GLY A 164 9.86 -12.73 -10.20
N LEU A 165 10.17 -12.05 -9.08
CA LEU A 165 10.94 -12.57 -7.94
C LEU A 165 10.39 -13.84 -7.27
N GLY A 166 9.31 -14.42 -7.80
CA GLY A 166 8.72 -15.70 -7.42
C GLY A 166 9.04 -16.86 -8.37
N SER A 167 10.15 -16.85 -9.12
CA SER A 167 10.61 -18.03 -9.88
C SER A 167 11.15 -19.18 -9.01
N LEU A 168 10.69 -19.28 -7.76
CA LEU A 168 10.90 -20.42 -6.87
C LEU A 168 9.51 -20.99 -6.54
N GLY A 169 9.01 -21.87 -7.41
CA GLY A 169 7.79 -22.64 -7.21
C GLY A 169 6.97 -22.81 -8.47
#